data_AF-A0AAR2JXS4-F1
#
_entry.id   AF-A0AAR2JXS4-F1
#
_cell.length_a   1.000
_cell.length_b   1.000
_cell.length_c   1.000
_cell.angle_alpha   90.00
_cell.angle_beta   90.00
_cell.angle_gamma   90.00
#
_symmetry.space_group_name_H-M   'P 1'
#
loop_
_entity.id
_entity.type
_entity.pdbx_description
1 polymer ?
#
loop_
_entity_poly.entity_id
_entity_poly.type
_entity_poly.pdbx_seq_one_letter_code
_entity_poly.pdbx_strand_id
1 'polypeptide(L)'
;MGKKGDLSDFESFKHGMVVGARWAGLSITETAELLGFSRTTISRVYRERSEKEKISSEWQLCGRKCLVDVRGQRRTDRLVQDDRKATVTQILLLLTLK
;
A
#
# COMPACT_ATOMS: atom_id res chain seq x y z
N MET A 1 -30.42 10.40 -8.24
CA MET A 1 -29.40 9.47 -8.79
C MET A 1 -28.04 10.16 -8.67
N GLY A 2 -27.30 9.89 -7.60
CA GLY A 2 -26.10 10.65 -7.24
C GLY A 2 -24.89 10.21 -8.07
N LYS A 3 -24.38 11.10 -8.93
CA LYS A 3 -23.06 10.95 -9.56
C LYS A 3 -22.00 11.22 -8.48
N LYS A 4 -21.51 10.16 -7.85
CA LYS A 4 -20.45 10.19 -6.82
C LYS A 4 -19.13 9.57 -7.29
N GLY A 5 -19.04 9.14 -8.56
CA GLY A 5 -17.84 8.45 -9.09
C GLY A 5 -16.71 9.39 -9.52
N ASP A 6 -17.05 10.52 -10.14
CA ASP A 6 -16.05 11.33 -10.84
C ASP A 6 -15.15 12.13 -9.87
N LEU A 7 -15.67 12.45 -8.69
CA LEU A 7 -14.93 13.25 -7.69
C LEU A 7 -13.95 12.39 -6.88
N SER A 8 -14.30 11.12 -6.62
CA SER A 8 -13.42 10.20 -5.88
C SER A 8 -12.18 9.83 -6.66
N ASP A 9 -12.30 9.62 -7.98
CA ASP A 9 -11.15 9.26 -8.81
C ASP A 9 -10.17 10.44 -8.93
N PHE A 10 -10.71 11.65 -9.05
CA PHE A 10 -9.91 12.87 -9.08
C PHE A 10 -9.15 13.12 -7.77
N GLU A 11 -9.79 12.92 -6.62
CA GLU A 11 -9.11 13.05 -5.32
C GLU A 11 -8.12 11.90 -5.05
N SER A 12 -8.40 10.69 -5.55
CA SER A 12 -7.48 9.55 -5.48
C SER A 12 -6.20 9.80 -6.28
N PHE A 13 -6.34 10.36 -7.48
CA PHE A 13 -5.21 10.75 -8.33
C PHE A 13 -4.34 11.80 -7.63
N LYS A 14 -4.94 12.85 -7.06
CA LYS A 14 -4.20 13.85 -6.27
C LYS A 14 -3.50 13.24 -5.06
N HIS A 15 -4.16 12.35 -4.33
CA HIS A 15 -3.54 11.62 -3.22
C HIS A 15 -2.27 10.90 -3.65
N GLY A 16 -2.31 10.17 -4.78
CA GLY A 16 -1.14 9.48 -5.33
C GLY A 16 0.00 10.43 -5.67
N MET A 17 -0.29 11.55 -6.36
CA MET A 17 0.71 12.55 -6.73
C MET A 17 1.34 13.23 -5.52
N VAL A 18 0.54 13.62 -4.52
CA VAL A 18 1.03 14.28 -3.30
C VAL A 18 1.89 13.33 -2.45
N VAL A 19 1.51 12.05 -2.38
CA VAL A 19 2.33 11.03 -1.71
C VAL A 19 3.65 10.84 -2.44
N GLY A 20 3.63 10.77 -3.78
CA GLY A 20 4.83 10.67 -4.61
C GLY A 20 5.78 11.85 -4.43
N ALA A 21 5.26 13.08 -4.42
CA ALA A 21 6.05 14.30 -4.21
C ALA A 21 6.72 14.33 -2.82
N ARG A 22 6.04 13.87 -1.76
CA ARG A 22 6.62 13.76 -0.41
C ARG A 22 7.71 12.69 -0.33
N TRP A 23 7.53 11.56 -1.02
CA TRP A 23 8.57 10.54 -1.13
C TRP A 23 9.81 11.05 -1.87
N ALA A 24 9.63 11.96 -2.82
CA ALA A 24 10.71 12.67 -3.49
C ALA A 24 11.34 13.81 -2.65
N GLY A 25 10.87 14.04 -1.42
CA GLY A 25 11.42 15.07 -0.51
C GLY A 25 10.92 16.49 -0.78
N LEU A 26 9.92 16.68 -1.64
CA LEU A 26 9.39 18.00 -1.99
C LEU A 26 8.57 18.60 -0.84
N SER A 27 8.69 19.91 -0.66
CA SER A 27 7.88 20.70 0.26
C SER A 27 6.45 20.89 -0.28
N ILE A 28 5.54 21.34 0.60
CA ILE A 28 4.13 21.59 0.23
C ILE A 28 4.03 22.66 -0.86
N THR A 29 4.91 23.67 -0.82
CA THR A 29 4.93 24.76 -1.82
C THR A 29 5.44 24.26 -3.16
N GLU A 30 6.56 23.53 -3.18
CA GLU A 30 7.10 22.94 -4.41
C GLU A 30 6.12 21.93 -5.03
N THR A 31 5.41 21.16 -4.20
CA THR A 31 4.37 20.23 -4.68
C THR A 31 3.19 20.96 -5.29
N ALA A 32 2.78 22.09 -4.69
CA ALA A 32 1.70 22.93 -5.20
C ALA A 32 2.06 23.54 -6.56
N GLU A 33 3.28 24.03 -6.71
CA GLU A 33 3.80 24.58 -7.97
C GLU A 33 3.96 23.50 -9.05
N LEU A 34 4.51 22.35 -8.69
CA LEU A 34 4.72 21.22 -9.61
C LEU A 34 3.40 20.65 -10.16
N LEU A 35 2.41 20.51 -9.29
CA LEU A 35 1.11 19.92 -9.65
C LEU A 35 0.10 20.95 -10.15
N GLY A 36 0.41 22.25 -10.07
CA GLY A 36 -0.51 23.34 -10.41
C GLY A 36 -1.73 23.41 -9.49
N PHE A 37 -1.68 22.83 -8.29
CA PHE A 37 -2.76 22.86 -7.31
C PHE A 37 -2.55 23.94 -6.25
N SER A 38 -3.64 24.38 -5.62
CA SER A 38 -3.53 25.32 -4.52
C SER A 38 -2.83 24.67 -3.30
N ARG A 39 -2.08 25.48 -2.55
CA ARG A 39 -1.46 25.04 -1.28
C ARG A 39 -2.48 24.49 -0.28
N THR A 40 -3.71 24.99 -0.30
CA THR A 40 -4.80 24.53 0.59
C THR A 40 -5.29 23.14 0.21
N THR A 41 -5.40 22.82 -1.08
CA THR A 41 -5.74 21.48 -1.57
C THR A 41 -4.65 20.47 -1.17
N ILE A 42 -3.38 20.80 -1.40
CA ILE A 42 -2.26 19.94 -1.03
C ILE A 42 -2.23 19.71 0.49
N SER A 43 -2.44 20.77 1.28
CA SER A 43 -2.48 20.67 2.75
C SER A 43 -3.63 19.80 3.26
N ARG A 44 -4.80 19.87 2.60
CA ARG A 44 -5.96 19.05 2.94
C ARG A 44 -5.70 17.57 2.67
N VAL A 45 -5.19 17.25 1.47
CA VAL A 45 -4.78 15.89 1.08
C VAL A 45 -3.73 15.33 2.04
N TYR A 46 -2.75 16.15 2.42
CA TYR A 46 -1.71 15.74 3.36
C TYR A 46 -2.29 15.41 4.75
N ARG A 47 -3.19 16.25 5.26
CA ARG A 47 -3.87 16.02 6.54
C ARG A 47 -4.72 14.75 6.50
N GLU A 48 -5.51 14.56 5.46
CA GLU A 48 -6.36 13.36 5.29
C GLU A 48 -5.53 12.08 5.23
N ARG A 49 -4.35 12.10 4.58
CA ARG A 49 -3.41 10.98 4.60
C ARG A 49 -2.86 10.74 6.00
N SER A 50 -2.42 11.78 6.71
CA SER A 50 -1.87 11.64 8.06
C SER A 50 -2.89 11.12 9.06
N GLU A 51 -4.15 11.55 8.95
CA GLU A 51 -5.26 11.05 9.76
C GLU A 51 -5.55 9.58 9.44
N LYS A 52 -5.58 9.20 8.15
CA LYS A 52 -5.73 7.79 7.74
C LYS A 52 -4.55 6.92 8.15
N GLU A 53 -3.32 7.43 8.12
CA GLU A 53 -2.13 6.73 8.62
C GLU A 53 -2.18 6.56 10.13
N LYS A 54 -2.60 7.59 10.88
CA LYS A 54 -2.78 7.50 12.33
C LYS A 54 -3.84 6.45 12.67
N ILE A 55 -5.01 6.53 12.03
CA ILE A 55 -6.08 5.55 12.17
C ILE A 55 -5.53 4.16 11.81
N SER A 56 -4.93 3.96 10.63
CA SER A 56 -4.30 2.71 10.18
C SER A 56 -3.29 2.15 11.19
N SER A 57 -2.41 2.99 11.73
CA SER A 57 -1.42 2.60 12.73
C SER A 57 -2.07 2.20 14.05
N GLU A 58 -3.16 2.87 14.45
CA GLU A 58 -3.97 2.51 15.61
C GLU A 58 -4.68 1.16 15.38
N TRP A 59 -5.12 0.84 14.15
CA TRP A 59 -5.63 -0.51 13.81
C TRP A 59 -4.53 -1.58 13.76
N GLN A 60 -3.31 -1.22 13.34
CA GLN A 60 -2.16 -2.13 13.37
C GLN A 60 -1.66 -2.40 14.79
N LEU A 61 -1.75 -1.42 15.68
CA LEU A 61 -1.40 -1.52 17.10
C LEU A 61 -2.56 -2.05 17.96
N CYS A 62 -3.80 -1.92 17.47
CA CYS A 62 -4.95 -2.61 18.04
C CYS A 62 -4.67 -4.10 17.96
N GLY A 63 -4.46 -4.72 19.12
CA GLY A 63 -4.11 -6.13 19.29
C GLY A 63 -5.22 -7.07 18.86
N ARG A 64 -5.62 -7.01 17.59
CA ARG A 64 -6.38 -8.05 16.94
C ARG A 64 -5.47 -9.26 16.94
N LYS A 65 -5.73 -10.18 17.88
CA LYS A 65 -4.98 -11.42 18.03
C LYS A 65 -4.96 -12.09 16.65
N CYS A 66 -3.80 -12.13 16.02
CA CYS A 66 -3.61 -12.95 14.85
C CYS A 66 -4.12 -14.35 15.21
N LEU A 67 -5.03 -14.89 14.40
CA LEU A 67 -5.59 -16.24 14.60
C LEU A 67 -4.48 -17.30 14.65
N VAL A 68 -3.32 -16.94 14.09
CA VAL A 68 -2.09 -17.70 14.06
C VAL A 68 -1.02 -16.90 14.81
N ASP A 69 -0.35 -17.52 15.79
CA ASP A 69 0.82 -16.93 16.48
C ASP A 69 1.94 -16.59 15.46
N VAL A 70 2.84 -15.67 15.80
CA VAL A 70 3.99 -15.31 14.96
C VAL A 70 4.80 -16.54 14.56
N ARG A 71 4.90 -17.54 15.44
CA ARG A 71 5.52 -18.84 15.12
C ARG A 71 4.71 -19.67 14.15
N GLY A 72 3.38 -19.65 14.27
CA GLY A 72 2.50 -20.32 13.32
C GLY A 72 2.61 -19.70 11.94
N GLN A 73 2.69 -18.37 11.86
CA GLN A 73 2.86 -17.65 10.60
C GLN A 73 4.21 -17.97 9.94
N ARG A 74 5.30 -18.02 10.73
CA ARG A 74 6.61 -18.47 10.22
C ARG A 74 6.58 -19.92 9.72
N ARG A 75 5.77 -20.80 10.30
CA ARG A 75 5.62 -22.19 9.84
C ARG A 75 4.83 -22.27 8.54
N THR A 76 3.73 -21.54 8.44
CA THR A 76 2.94 -21.48 7.20
C THR A 76 3.75 -20.89 6.05
N ASP A 77 4.54 -19.84 6.32
CA ASP A 77 5.40 -19.22 5.31
C ASP A 77 6.49 -20.18 4.81
N ARG A 78 7.08 -20.99 5.71
CA ARG A 78 8.03 -22.04 5.33
C ARG A 78 7.39 -23.12 4.46
N LEU A 79 6.22 -23.61 4.85
CA LEU A 79 5.48 -24.62 4.08
C LEU A 79 5.16 -24.11 2.67
N VAL A 80 4.66 -22.89 2.54
CA VAL A 80 4.35 -22.28 1.23
C VAL A 80 5.62 -22.11 0.38
N GLN A 81 6.76 -21.76 1.00
CA GLN A 81 8.04 -21.67 0.29
C GLN A 81 8.57 -23.04 -0.14
N ASP A 82 8.44 -24.05 0.71
CA ASP A 82 8.87 -25.41 0.40
C ASP A 82 7.99 -26.04 -0.68
N ASP A 83 6.67 -25.81 -0.66
CA ASP A 83 5.74 -26.26 -1.70
C ASP A 83 5.99 -25.54 -3.04
N ARG A 84 6.32 -24.25 -3.01
CA ARG A 84 6.73 -23.51 -4.20
C ARG A 84 8.02 -24.09 -4.79
N LYS A 85 9.01 -24.41 -3.95
CA LYS A 85 10.25 -25.06 -4.38
C LYS A 85 9.99 -26.46 -4.92
N ALA A 86 9.17 -27.26 -4.24
CA ALA A 86 8.79 -28.60 -4.69
C ALA A 86 8.11 -28.56 -6.06
N THR A 87 7.19 -27.61 -6.28
CA THR A 87 6.54 -27.38 -7.57
C THR A 87 7.55 -26.99 -8.66
N VAL A 88 8.50 -26.09 -8.35
CA VAL A 88 9.56 -25.69 -9.28
C VAL A 88 10.50 -26.85 -9.60
N THR A 89 10.88 -27.65 -8.60
CA THR A 89 11.72 -28.85 -8.79
C THR A 89 11.00 -29.90 -9.63
N GLN A 90 9.69 -30.12 -9.41
CA GLN A 90 8.89 -31.03 -10.23
C GLN A 90 8.84 -30.56 -11.69
N ILE A 91 8.60 -29.27 -11.93
CA ILE A 91 8.60 -28.70 -13.28
C ILE A 91 9.97 -28.84 -13.95
N LEU A 92 11.06 -28.56 -13.21
CA LEU A 92 12.42 -28.71 -13.71
C LEU A 92 12.74 -30.18 -14.05
N LEU A 93 12.36 -31.11 -13.17
CA LEU A 93 12.60 -32.54 -13.35
C LEU A 93 11.81 -33.11 -14.54
N LEU A 94 10.58 -32.62 -14.76
CA LEU A 94 9.78 -32.92 -15.95
C LEU A 94 10.37 -32.34 -17.24
N LEU A 95 11.05 -31.19 -17.18
CA LEU A 95 11.71 -30.57 -18.33
C LEU A 95 13.06 -31.22 -18.68
N THR A 96 13.77 -31.79 -17.70
CA THR A 96 15.08 -32.44 -17.92
C THR A 96 15.00 -33.91 -18.31
N LEU A 97 13.85 -34.57 -18.14
CA LEU A 97 13.62 -35.97 -18.52
C LEU A 97 13.02 -36.13 -19.94
N LYS A 98 13.02 -35.05 -20.74
CA LYS A 98 12.55 -35.02 -22.11
C LYS A 98 13.67 -34.63 -23.05
#